data_AF-A0A6P3X009-F1
#
_entry.id   AF-A0A6P3X009-F1
#
_cell.length_a   1.000
_cell.length_b   1.000
_cell.length_c   1.000
_cell.angle_alpha   90.00
_cell.angle_beta   90.00
_cell.angle_gamma   90.00
#
_symmetry.space_group_name_H-M   'P 1'
#
loop_
_entity.id
_entity.type
_entity.pdbx_description
1 polymer ?
#
loop_
_entity_poly.entity_id
_entity_poly.type
_entity_poly.pdbx_seq_one_letter_code
_entity_poly.pdbx_strand_id
1 'polypeptide(L)'
;MGNFALKSCSVVWRQAGNSVTCRRFLHDVQHSRNHSFFVQLDDKSRAVLNYEADGRVLYMRSVVVPDKYRGRGLARLLAETAFTYAIVNNYYMYLQCEYLQTYYLTVKNFDLEKHIVGPSDILEDRSSLLLDLDTVHELPEPKNLQS
;
A
#
# COMPACT_ATOMS: atom_id res chain seq x y z
N MET A 1 21.51 -10.24 -2.18
CA MET A 1 20.08 -10.51 -1.95
C MET A 1 19.69 -9.73 -0.70
N GLY A 2 19.04 -8.58 -0.86
CA GLY A 2 18.70 -7.72 0.27
C GLY A 2 17.28 -8.01 0.77
N ASN A 3 17.14 -8.41 2.02
CA ASN A 3 15.85 -8.35 2.72
C ASN A 3 15.55 -6.87 2.96
N PHE A 4 14.52 -6.33 2.31
CA PHE A 4 14.01 -4.99 2.64
C PHE A 4 13.15 -5.07 3.90
N ALA A 5 13.80 -5.14 5.06
CA ALA A 5 13.14 -4.95 6.33
C ALA A 5 12.83 -3.46 6.49
N LEU A 6 11.62 -3.02 6.12
CA LEU A 6 11.13 -1.69 6.47
C LEU A 6 10.88 -1.65 7.98
N LYS A 7 11.93 -1.32 8.74
CA LYS A 7 11.76 -0.89 10.13
C LYS A 7 11.08 0.47 10.09
N SER A 8 9.78 0.47 10.38
CA SER A 8 8.95 1.67 10.53
C SER A 8 9.71 2.79 11.25
N CYS A 9 9.98 3.88 10.53
CA CYS A 9 10.60 5.08 11.06
C CYS A 9 9.52 5.90 11.77
N SER A 10 9.51 5.87 13.10
CA SER A 10 8.59 6.69 13.88
C SER A 10 9.11 8.12 13.96
N VAL A 11 8.40 9.06 13.33
CA VAL A 11 8.48 10.49 13.69
C VAL A 11 7.95 10.61 15.11
N VAL A 12 8.85 10.89 16.07
CA VAL A 12 8.52 11.04 17.49
C VAL A 12 7.85 12.39 17.71
N TRP A 13 6.54 12.39 17.93
CA TRP A 13 5.85 13.51 18.58
C TRP A 13 5.90 13.30 20.09
N ARG A 14 6.61 14.20 20.79
CA ARG A 14 6.55 14.31 22.25
C ARG A 14 5.25 15.00 22.64
N GLN A 15 4.29 14.28 23.22
CA GLN A 15 3.39 14.84 24.23
C GLN A 15 3.00 13.77 25.27
N ALA A 16 2.88 14.24 26.52
CA ALA A 16 2.79 13.46 27.74
C ALA A 16 1.43 12.76 27.91
N GLY A 17 1.46 11.59 28.57
CA GLY A 17 0.34 11.11 29.38
C GLY A 17 -0.88 10.56 28.62
N ASN A 18 -0.74 9.40 27.99
CA ASN A 18 -1.71 8.29 28.00
C ASN A 18 -1.09 7.16 27.16
N SER A 19 -1.08 5.94 27.70
CA SER A 19 -0.49 4.78 27.02
C SER A 19 -1.29 4.43 25.77
N VAL A 20 -0.99 5.11 24.65
CA VAL A 20 -1.42 4.68 23.33
C VAL A 20 -0.67 3.38 23.05
N THR A 21 -1.32 2.25 23.28
CA THR A 21 -0.84 0.97 22.73
C THR A 21 -1.00 1.05 21.22
N CYS A 22 -0.01 1.62 20.53
CA CYS A 22 0.15 1.42 19.10
C CYS A 22 0.30 -0.09 18.91
N ARG A 23 -0.75 -0.76 18.42
CA ARG A 23 -0.63 -2.10 17.85
C ARG A 23 0.32 -1.98 16.65
N ARG A 24 1.62 -2.13 16.91
CA ARG A 24 2.62 -2.29 15.87
C ARG A 24 2.28 -3.60 15.17
N PHE A 25 1.90 -3.52 13.91
CA PHE A 25 1.77 -4.72 13.09
C PHE A 25 3.16 -5.35 12.95
N LEU A 26 3.39 -6.49 13.60
CA LEU A 26 4.65 -7.24 13.57
C LEU A 26 4.75 -8.14 12.32
N HIS A 27 4.18 -7.70 11.20
CA HIS A 27 4.22 -8.47 9.97
C HIS A 27 5.42 -8.00 9.15
N ASP A 28 6.33 -8.92 8.83
CA ASP A 28 7.43 -8.67 7.92
C ASP A 28 6.96 -8.90 6.48
N VAL A 29 7.18 -7.91 5.61
CA VAL A 29 6.82 -8.00 4.20
C VAL A 29 8.00 -8.53 3.42
N GLN A 30 7.79 -9.65 2.74
CA GLN A 30 8.79 -10.27 1.88
C GLN A 30 8.57 -9.87 0.44
N HIS A 31 9.67 -9.57 -0.27
CA HIS A 31 9.66 -9.28 -1.70
C HIS A 31 10.16 -10.49 -2.49
N SER A 32 9.28 -11.06 -3.31
CA SER A 32 9.58 -12.20 -4.17
C SER A 32 10.20 -11.74 -5.50
N ARG A 33 11.04 -12.60 -6.08
CA ARG A 33 11.54 -12.43 -7.46
C ARG A 33 10.43 -12.50 -8.50
N ASN A 34 9.29 -13.10 -8.17
CA ASN A 34 8.13 -13.23 -9.06
C ASN A 34 7.24 -11.99 -9.02
N HIS A 35 7.83 -10.81 -8.85
CA HIS A 35 7.15 -9.51 -8.86
C HIS A 35 5.95 -9.44 -7.88
N SER A 36 6.17 -9.89 -6.64
CA SER A 36 5.13 -9.83 -5.61
C SER A 36 5.69 -9.50 -4.23
N PHE A 37 4.91 -8.75 -3.46
CA PHE A 37 5.14 -8.51 -2.05
C PHE A 37 4.16 -9.36 -1.25
N PHE A 38 4.62 -10.03 -0.21
CA PHE A 38 3.72 -10.87 0.58
C PHE A 38 4.07 -10.91 2.05
N VAL A 39 3.05 -11.16 2.87
CA VAL A 39 3.16 -11.49 4.29
C VAL A 39 2.74 -12.95 4.45
N GLN A 40 3.59 -13.74 5.10
CA GLN A 40 3.26 -15.11 5.49
C GLN A 40 2.40 -15.08 6.75
N LEU A 41 1.23 -15.71 6.71
CA LEU A 41 0.26 -15.75 7.81
C LEU A 41 0.33 -17.08 8.56
N ASP A 42 -0.21 -17.09 9.78
CA ASP A 42 -0.12 -18.23 10.73
C ASP A 42 -0.71 -19.53 10.18
N ASP A 43 -1.76 -19.45 9.37
CA ASP A 43 -2.44 -20.61 8.78
C ASP A 43 -1.83 -21.06 7.44
N LYS A 44 -0.58 -20.68 7.18
CA LYS A 44 0.16 -20.90 5.92
C LYS A 44 -0.40 -20.15 4.71
N SER A 45 -1.50 -19.41 4.85
CA SER A 45 -1.98 -18.50 3.81
C SER A 45 -1.06 -17.28 3.68
N ARG A 46 -1.25 -16.49 2.62
CA ARG A 46 -0.46 -15.29 2.36
C ARG A 46 -1.37 -14.14 1.97
N ALA A 47 -1.07 -12.97 2.52
CA ALA A 47 -1.54 -11.72 1.94
C ALA A 47 -0.50 -11.29 0.89
N VAL A 48 -0.94 -10.96 -0.33
CA VAL A 48 -0.05 -10.76 -1.48
C VAL A 48 -0.46 -9.52 -2.27
N LEU A 49 0.51 -8.71 -2.66
CA LEU A 49 0.39 -7.69 -3.71
C LEU A 49 1.22 -8.14 -4.91
N ASN A 50 0.58 -8.26 -6.07
CA ASN A 50 1.23 -8.65 -7.31
C ASN A 50 1.41 -7.44 -8.23
N TYR A 51 2.54 -7.39 -8.93
CA TYR A 51 2.79 -6.40 -9.96
C TYR A 51 3.50 -7.04 -11.16
N GLU A 52 3.51 -6.34 -12.28
CA GLU A 52 4.34 -6.65 -13.44
C GLU A 52 5.32 -5.50 -13.66
N ALA A 53 6.54 -5.79 -14.11
CA ALA A 53 7.54 -4.77 -14.37
C ALA A 53 7.84 -4.72 -15.88
N ASP A 54 7.71 -3.54 -16.46
CA ASP A 54 8.15 -3.23 -17.83
C ASP A 54 9.08 -2.02 -17.79
N GLY A 55 10.37 -2.26 -17.99
CA GLY A 55 11.39 -1.23 -17.88
C GLY A 55 11.36 -0.53 -16.53
N ARG A 56 10.93 0.74 -16.51
CA ARG A 56 10.80 1.56 -15.29
C ARG A 56 9.38 1.63 -14.73
N VAL A 57 8.40 0.99 -15.35
CA VAL A 57 6.99 1.04 -14.94
C VAL A 57 6.61 -0.24 -14.24
N LEU A 58 6.01 -0.11 -13.05
CA LEU A 58 5.43 -1.20 -12.28
C LEU A 58 3.91 -1.16 -12.43
N TYR A 59 3.34 -2.14 -13.12
CA TYR A 59 1.91 -2.34 -13.24
C TYR A 59 1.39 -3.07 -12.01
N MET A 60 0.81 -2.32 -11.07
CA MET A 60 0.32 -2.86 -9.81
C MET A 60 -1.04 -3.55 -10.04
N ARG A 61 -1.02 -4.89 -10.10
CA ARG A 61 -2.14 -5.73 -10.60
C ARG A 61 -3.23 -5.95 -9.59
N SER A 62 -2.87 -6.48 -8.42
CA SER A 62 -3.85 -6.95 -7.45
C SER A 62 -3.28 -6.98 -6.03
N VAL A 63 -4.18 -6.83 -5.06
CA VAL A 63 -3.93 -7.08 -3.64
C VAL A 63 -4.93 -8.13 -3.17
N VAL A 64 -4.44 -9.22 -2.59
CA VAL A 64 -5.25 -10.31 -2.07
C VAL A 64 -4.93 -10.50 -0.60
N VAL A 65 -5.95 -10.35 0.24
CA VAL A 65 -5.87 -10.64 1.68
C VAL A 65 -6.95 -11.68 2.01
N PRO A 66 -6.60 -12.81 2.63
CA PRO A 66 -7.57 -13.81 3.05
C PRO A 66 -8.61 -13.22 4.02
N ASP A 67 -9.88 -13.58 3.86
CA ASP A 67 -11.01 -12.96 4.57
C ASP A 67 -10.84 -12.95 6.10
N LYS A 68 -10.29 -14.03 6.66
CA LYS A 68 -9.99 -14.18 8.11
C LYS A 68 -9.02 -13.13 8.66
N TYR A 69 -8.23 -12.52 7.78
CA TYR A 69 -7.18 -11.55 8.11
C TYR A 69 -7.50 -10.13 7.61
N ARG A 70 -8.69 -9.92 7.04
CA ARG A 70 -9.21 -8.58 6.73
C ARG A 70 -9.46 -7.77 8.01
N GLY A 71 -9.48 -6.44 7.88
CA GLY A 71 -9.61 -5.48 8.98
C GLY A 71 -8.33 -5.33 9.80
N ARG A 72 -7.23 -5.96 9.38
CA ARG A 72 -5.93 -5.94 10.06
C ARG A 72 -4.89 -5.08 9.35
N GLY A 73 -5.28 -4.25 8.39
CA GLY A 73 -4.37 -3.35 7.70
C GLY A 73 -3.27 -4.03 6.86
N LEU A 74 -3.39 -5.33 6.55
CA LEU A 74 -2.40 -6.05 5.74
C LEU A 74 -2.31 -5.51 4.31
N ALA A 75 -3.45 -5.17 3.70
CA ALA A 75 -3.49 -4.57 2.37
C ALA A 75 -2.78 -3.21 2.35
N ARG A 76 -3.00 -2.39 3.39
CA ARG A 76 -2.33 -1.11 3.57
C ARG A 76 -0.81 -1.30 3.72
N LEU A 77 -0.39 -2.23 4.56
CA LEU A 77 1.04 -2.54 4.78
C LEU A 77 1.73 -2.95 3.47
N LEU A 78 1.07 -3.79 2.65
CA LEU A 78 1.59 -4.19 1.35
C LEU A 78 1.66 -3.01 0.38
N ALA A 79 0.64 -2.14 0.35
CA ALA A 79 0.62 -0.94 -0.48
C ALA A 79 1.73 0.06 -0.09
N GLU A 80 1.88 0.35 1.21
CA GLU A 80 2.96 1.18 1.76
C GLU A 80 4.33 0.67 1.34
N THR A 81 4.54 -0.64 1.47
CA THR A 81 5.79 -1.29 1.09
C THR A 81 6.06 -1.18 -0.41
N ALA A 82 5.06 -1.46 -1.25
CA ALA A 82 5.19 -1.38 -2.70
C ALA A 82 5.46 0.05 -3.19
N PHE A 83 4.79 1.05 -2.60
CA PHE A 83 4.96 2.45 -2.95
C PHE A 83 6.34 2.97 -2.51
N THR A 84 6.77 2.60 -1.29
CA THR A 84 8.11 2.93 -0.79
C THR A 84 9.19 2.31 -1.68
N TYR A 85 8.99 1.05 -2.10
CA TYR A 85 9.90 0.39 -3.02
C TYR A 85 10.01 1.14 -4.36
N ALA A 86 8.89 1.61 -4.92
CA ALA A 86 8.90 2.37 -6.16
C ALA A 86 9.65 3.71 -6.02
N ILE A 87 9.40 4.46 -4.95
CA ILE A 87 10.08 5.74 -4.69
C ILE A 87 11.60 5.53 -4.53
N VAL A 88 12.00 4.62 -3.64
CA VAL A 88 13.41 4.38 -3.30
C VAL A 88 14.22 3.93 -4.51
N ASN A 89 13.61 3.14 -5.40
CA ASN A 89 14.27 2.62 -6.59
C ASN A 89 13.97 3.44 -7.86
N ASN A 90 13.29 4.58 -7.73
CA ASN A 90 12.93 5.48 -8.83
C ASN A 90 12.17 4.79 -9.98
N TYR A 91 11.21 3.94 -9.61
CA TYR A 91 10.24 3.36 -10.53
C TYR A 91 9.00 4.25 -10.66
N TYR A 92 8.32 4.14 -11.79
CA TYR A 92 6.97 4.63 -12.00
C TYR A 92 5.96 3.54 -11.70
N MET A 93 4.74 3.90 -11.32
CA MET A 93 3.66 2.99 -10.97
C MET A 93 2.44 3.28 -11.84
N TYR A 94 1.87 2.21 -12.39
CA TYR A 94 0.57 2.21 -13.03
C TYR A 94 -0.38 1.39 -12.14
N LEU A 95 -1.38 2.05 -11.54
CA LEU A 95 -2.24 1.45 -10.51
C LEU A 95 -3.46 0.79 -11.15
N GLN A 96 -3.40 -0.51 -11.48
CA GLN A 96 -4.54 -1.23 -12.08
C GLN A 96 -5.57 -1.68 -11.05
N CYS A 97 -5.13 -1.99 -9.83
CA CYS A 97 -6.00 -2.43 -8.75
C CYS A 97 -6.75 -1.25 -8.11
N GLU A 98 -8.10 -1.28 -8.12
CA GLU A 98 -8.98 -0.27 -7.50
C GLU A 98 -8.55 0.08 -6.06
N TYR A 99 -8.22 -0.92 -5.25
CA TYR A 99 -7.74 -0.70 -3.88
C TYR A 99 -6.51 0.22 -3.81
N LEU A 100 -5.53 0.00 -4.69
CA LEU A 100 -4.31 0.81 -4.72
C LEU A 100 -4.57 2.22 -5.25
N GLN A 101 -5.54 2.37 -6.16
CA GLN A 101 -6.00 3.69 -6.61
C GLN A 101 -6.62 4.48 -5.46
N THR A 102 -7.56 3.86 -4.72
CA THR A 102 -8.17 4.47 -3.53
C THR A 102 -7.12 4.79 -2.48
N TYR A 103 -6.21 3.85 -2.21
CA TYR A 103 -5.12 4.05 -1.27
C TYR A 103 -4.26 5.25 -1.64
N TYR A 104 -3.81 5.33 -2.90
CA TYR A 104 -3.05 6.46 -3.42
C TYR A 104 -3.78 7.80 -3.20
N LEU A 105 -5.07 7.88 -3.53
CA LEU A 105 -5.86 9.09 -3.33
C LEU A 105 -5.92 9.52 -1.86
N THR A 106 -5.98 8.56 -0.93
CA THR A 106 -5.98 8.84 0.52
C THR A 106 -4.63 9.35 1.04
N VAL A 107 -3.51 8.87 0.49
CA VAL A 107 -2.16 9.22 0.98
C VAL A 107 -1.38 10.16 0.06
N LYS A 108 -2.06 10.70 -0.95
CA LYS A 108 -1.49 11.51 -2.03
C LYS A 108 -0.60 12.61 -1.48
N ASN A 109 0.62 12.67 -2.00
CA ASN A 109 1.59 13.72 -1.71
C ASN A 109 2.45 13.98 -2.95
N PHE A 110 3.16 15.10 -2.94
CA PHE A 110 3.96 15.57 -4.07
C PHE A 110 5.05 14.59 -4.53
N ASP A 111 5.58 13.76 -3.63
CA ASP A 111 6.58 12.77 -3.99
C ASP A 111 5.95 11.59 -4.71
N LEU A 112 4.83 11.06 -4.20
CA LEU A 112 4.09 9.98 -4.86
C LEU A 112 3.57 10.37 -6.24
N GLU A 113 3.08 11.60 -6.41
CA GLU A 113 2.55 12.10 -7.69
C GLU A 113 3.54 11.96 -8.85
N LYS A 114 4.83 12.23 -8.61
CA LYS A 114 5.88 12.12 -9.63
C LYS A 114 6.10 10.69 -10.12
N HIS A 115 5.69 9.71 -9.32
CA HIS A 115 5.86 8.30 -9.62
C HIS A 115 4.59 7.65 -10.19
N ILE A 116 3.41 8.31 -10.18
CA ILE A 116 2.20 7.73 -10.78
C ILE A 116 2.10 8.12 -12.25
N VAL A 117 1.98 7.12 -13.13
CA VAL A 117 1.84 7.31 -14.58
C VAL A 117 0.48 6.88 -15.13
N GLY A 118 -0.41 6.38 -14.28
CA GLY A 118 -1.80 6.11 -14.65
C GLY A 118 -2.49 5.09 -13.74
N PRO A 119 -3.76 4.74 -14.06
CA PRO A 119 -4.56 5.22 -15.19
C PRO A 119 -4.92 6.71 -15.15
N SER A 120 -5.24 7.29 -16.32
CA SER A 120 -5.52 8.73 -16.50
C SER A 120 -6.62 9.26 -15.58
N ASP A 121 -7.62 8.44 -15.25
CA ASP A 121 -8.74 8.79 -14.37
C ASP A 121 -8.31 9.13 -12.93
N ILE A 122 -7.11 8.74 -12.53
CA ILE A 122 -6.51 9.08 -11.22
C ILE A 122 -5.68 10.36 -11.31
N LEU A 123 -5.17 10.67 -12.50
CA LEU A 123 -4.39 11.87 -12.80
C LEU A 123 -5.30 13.07 -13.07
N GLU A 124 -6.49 12.82 -13.61
CA GLU A 124 -7.55 13.83 -13.79
C GLU A 124 -8.23 14.12 -12.46
N ASP A 125 -7.68 15.13 -11.81
CA ASP A 125 -8.25 16.01 -10.81
C ASP A 125 -9.70 15.73 -10.34
N ARG A 126 -9.92 14.71 -9.52
CA ARG A 126 -11.06 14.66 -8.58
C ARG A 126 -10.84 15.60 -7.37
N SER A 127 -10.01 16.63 -7.50
CA SER A 127 -9.79 17.67 -6.47
C SER A 127 -11.07 18.42 -6.12
N SER A 128 -12.05 18.46 -7.02
CA SER A 128 -13.37 19.05 -6.75
C SER A 128 -14.28 18.22 -5.81
N LEU A 129 -13.86 17.03 -5.34
CA LEU A 129 -14.64 16.23 -4.37
C LEU A 129 -13.97 16.06 -2.99
N LEU A 130 -12.80 16.65 -2.75
CA LEU A 130 -12.02 16.46 -1.51
C LEU A 130 -11.99 17.68 -0.58
N LEU A 131 -12.96 18.61 -0.69
CA LEU A 131 -13.05 19.73 0.25
C LEU A 131 -13.72 19.40 1.60
N ASP A 132 -14.28 18.19 1.78
CA ASP A 132 -15.04 17.85 3.00
C ASP A 132 -14.60 16.53 3.67
N LEU A 133 -13.29 16.28 3.87
CA LEU A 133 -12.88 15.05 4.57
C LEU A 133 -11.92 15.28 5.75
N ASP A 134 -12.47 15.89 6.81
CA ASP A 134 -12.09 15.64 8.22
C ASP A 134 -12.52 14.23 8.70
N THR A 135 -12.97 13.36 7.79
CA THR A 135 -13.30 11.98 8.13
C THR A 135 -12.08 11.11 7.87
N VAL A 136 -11.42 10.70 8.96
CA VAL A 136 -10.51 9.56 8.99
C VAL A 136 -11.31 8.33 8.56
N HIS A 137 -11.50 8.15 7.24
CA HIS A 137 -12.32 7.08 6.71
C HIS A 137 -11.45 5.87 6.41
N GLU A 138 -11.76 4.79 7.13
CA GLU A 138 -11.22 3.45 6.94
C GLU A 138 -11.16 3.09 5.45
N LEU A 139 -9.96 2.74 4.97
CA LEU A 139 -9.76 2.27 3.60
C LEU A 139 -10.62 1.00 3.38
N PRO A 140 -11.47 0.97 2.35
CA PRO A 140 -12.27 -0.21 2.05
C PRO A 140 -11.35 -1.39 1.70
N GLU A 141 -11.63 -2.56 2.27
CA GLU A 141 -10.85 -3.79 2.04
C GLU A 141 -10.84 -4.17 0.54
N PRO A 142 -9.73 -4.75 0.03
CA PRO A 142 -9.67 -5.21 -1.35
C PRO A 142 -10.73 -6.27 -1.61
N LYS A 143 -11.61 -6.02 -2.58
CA LYS A 143 -12.62 -6.98 -3.04
C LYS A 143 -11.93 -8.15 -3.71
N ASN A 144 -12.33 -9.37 -3.38
CA ASN A 144 -11.80 -10.59 -4.00
C ASN A 144 -12.34 -10.66 -5.44
N LEU A 145 -11.49 -10.42 -6.44
CA LEU A 145 -11.78 -10.85 -7.81
C LEU A 145 -11.44 -12.34 -7.88
N GLN A 146 -12.38 -13.19 -7.45
CA GLN A 146 -12.36 -14.60 -7.79
C GLN A 146 -12.71 -14.72 -9.28
N SER A 147 -11.72 -15.07 -10.09
CA SER A 147 -11.92 -15.62 -11.44
C SER A 147 -11.76 -17.13 -11.40
#